data_AF-A0A4P2VDT0-F1
#
_entry.id   AF-A0A4P2VDT0-F1
#
_cell.length_a   1.000
_cell.length_b   1.000
_cell.length_c   1.000
_cell.angle_alpha   90.00
_cell.angle_beta   90.00
_cell.angle_gamma   90.00
#
_symmetry.space_group_name_H-M   'P 1'
#
loop_
_entity.id
_entity.type
_entity.pdbx_description
1 polymer ?
#
loop_
_entity_poly.entity_id
_entity_poly.type
_entity_poly.pdbx_seq_one_letter_code
_entity_poly.pdbx_strand_id
1 'polypeptide(L)'
;MEEGAQEENREKEGEPFHYPGSYIRFLATVRAIFHLPYRRTEGFVRSLARFIQGLPVPDYTTIARRTNRLEIDLDETLIKSSEPVTIAVDSTGIKAQDGGGWMTRIWRVRKGYLKLHVAVDVRTKQVV
;
A
#
# COMPACT_ATOMS: atom_id res chain seq x y z
N MET A 1 12.65 -0.24 17.25
CA MET A 1 11.84 -1.08 16.32
C MET A 1 10.95 -2.05 17.09
N GLU A 2 11.45 -2.70 18.13
CA GLU A 2 10.68 -3.68 18.92
C GLU A 2 9.51 -3.08 19.69
N GLU A 3 9.67 -1.89 20.29
CA GLU A 3 8.62 -1.24 21.10
C GLU A 3 7.30 -1.02 20.34
N GLY A 4 7.35 -0.51 19.10
CA GLY A 4 6.15 -0.30 18.29
C GLY A 4 5.46 -1.60 17.86
N ALA A 5 6.23 -2.67 17.65
CA ALA A 5 5.65 -3.98 17.33
C ALA A 5 4.98 -4.61 18.56
N GLN A 6 5.57 -4.40 19.75
CA GLN A 6 5.01 -4.88 21.02
C GLN A 6 3.68 -4.21 21.36
N GLU A 7 3.56 -2.90 21.10
CA GLU A 7 2.31 -2.16 21.31
C GLU A 7 1.18 -2.70 20.41
N GLU A 8 1.44 -2.87 19.12
CA GLU A 8 0.47 -3.45 18.17
C GLU A 8 0.07 -4.90 18.48
N ASN A 9 0.90 -5.62 19.24
CA ASN A 9 0.63 -7.00 19.63
C ASN A 9 -0.19 -7.12 20.91
N ARG A 10 -0.41 -6.05 21.68
CA ARG A 10 -1.14 -6.11 22.97
C ARG A 10 -2.56 -6.63 22.81
N GLU A 11 -3.22 -6.28 21.71
CA GLU A 11 -4.62 -6.64 21.42
C GLU A 11 -4.72 -7.75 20.35
N LYS A 12 -3.59 -8.37 20.00
CA LYS A 12 -3.53 -9.34 18.90
C LYS A 12 -3.59 -10.78 19.42
N GLU A 13 -4.53 -11.54 18.88
CA GLU A 13 -4.56 -12.99 19.04
C GLU A 13 -3.80 -13.70 17.89
N GLY A 14 -3.01 -14.73 18.22
CA GLY A 14 -2.23 -15.52 17.24
C GLY A 14 -0.76 -15.10 17.14
N GLU A 15 -0.13 -15.38 15.98
CA GLU A 15 1.30 -15.11 15.75
C GLU A 15 1.62 -13.60 15.93
N PRO A 16 2.56 -13.20 16.79
CA PRO A 16 2.91 -11.80 16.99
C PRO A 16 3.49 -11.12 15.74
N PHE A 17 3.29 -9.83 15.60
CA PHE A 17 4.03 -9.02 14.63
C PHE A 17 5.48 -8.84 15.08
N HIS A 18 6.42 -9.17 14.20
CA HIS A 18 7.86 -8.96 14.43
C HIS A 18 8.37 -7.59 13.97
N TYR A 19 7.53 -6.83 13.27
CA TYR A 19 7.86 -5.53 12.70
C TYR A 19 6.81 -4.52 13.16
N PRO A 20 7.16 -3.26 13.43
CA PRO A 20 6.16 -2.24 13.69
C PRO A 20 5.45 -1.84 12.39
N GLY A 21 4.18 -1.46 12.49
CA GLY A 21 3.35 -0.97 11.39
C GLY A 21 3.91 0.29 10.74
N SER A 22 4.61 1.15 11.49
CA SER A 22 5.36 2.29 10.95
C SER A 22 6.44 1.85 9.95
N TYR A 23 7.15 0.76 10.23
CA TYR A 23 8.14 0.20 9.31
C TYR A 23 7.49 -0.41 8.07
N ILE A 24 6.37 -1.11 8.23
CA ILE A 24 5.58 -1.60 7.08
C ILE A 24 5.09 -0.43 6.21
N ARG A 25 4.59 0.65 6.81
CA ARG A 25 4.14 1.87 6.11
C ARG A 25 5.29 2.52 5.34
N PHE A 26 6.48 2.58 5.92
CA PHE A 26 7.68 3.04 5.23
C PHE A 26 7.99 2.18 4.00
N LEU A 27 8.02 0.85 4.15
CA LEU A 27 8.28 -0.07 3.02
C LEU A 27 7.21 0.02 1.93
N ALA A 28 5.94 0.17 2.32
CA ALA A 28 4.83 0.40 1.40
C ALA A 28 4.98 1.71 0.62
N THR A 29 5.46 2.76 1.27
CA THR A 29 5.72 4.07 0.66
C THR A 29 6.85 3.99 -0.36
N VAL A 30 7.99 3.40 0.01
CA VAL A 30 9.13 3.14 -0.90
C VAL A 30 8.65 2.33 -2.11
N ARG A 31 7.87 1.28 -1.87
CA ARG A 31 7.28 0.46 -2.94
C ARG A 31 6.42 1.30 -3.88
N ALA A 32 5.55 2.15 -3.35
CA ALA A 32 4.63 2.97 -4.13
C ALA A 32 5.36 4.01 -4.98
N ILE A 33 6.33 4.73 -4.40
CA ILE A 33 7.10 5.78 -5.07
C ILE A 33 7.96 5.20 -6.20
N PHE A 34 8.62 4.06 -5.97
CA PHE A 34 9.51 3.44 -6.97
C PHE A 34 8.82 2.36 -7.82
N HIS A 35 7.50 2.20 -7.69
CA HIS A 35 6.69 1.19 -8.40
C HIS A 35 7.28 -0.24 -8.32
N LEU A 36 7.80 -0.62 -7.15
CA LEU A 36 8.47 -1.91 -6.99
C LEU A 36 7.46 -3.06 -6.79
N PRO A 37 7.66 -4.22 -7.43
CA PRO A 37 7.02 -5.46 -6.98
C PRO A 37 7.46 -5.83 -5.55
N TYR A 38 6.61 -6.50 -4.78
CA TYR A 38 6.92 -6.86 -3.37
C TYR A 38 8.25 -7.62 -3.21
N ARG A 39 8.57 -8.55 -4.12
CA ARG A 39 9.87 -9.27 -4.11
C ARG A 39 11.06 -8.34 -4.36
N ARG A 40 10.88 -7.31 -5.19
CA ARG A 40 11.93 -6.30 -5.42
C ARG A 40 12.07 -5.37 -4.22
N THR A 41 10.97 -5.06 -3.51
CA THR A 41 11.03 -4.33 -2.24
C THR A 41 11.83 -5.11 -1.19
N GLU A 42 11.62 -6.42 -1.03
CA GLU A 42 12.47 -7.26 -0.17
C GLU A 42 13.95 -7.17 -0.58
N GLY A 43 14.25 -7.33 -1.88
CA GLY A 43 15.62 -7.23 -2.39
C GLY A 43 16.25 -5.85 -2.16
N PHE A 44 15.47 -4.78 -2.28
CA PHE A 44 15.90 -3.41 -1.98
C PHE A 44 16.29 -3.27 -0.51
N VAL A 45 15.44 -3.72 0.42
CA VAL A 45 15.73 -3.67 1.87
C VAL A 45 16.93 -4.54 2.21
N ARG A 46 17.03 -5.73 1.61
CA ARG A 46 18.20 -6.61 1.76
C ARG A 46 19.49 -5.95 1.27
N SER A 47 19.42 -5.18 0.19
CA SER A 47 20.56 -4.40 -0.30
C SER A 47 20.95 -3.31 0.70
N LEU A 48 19.97 -2.61 1.27
CA LEU A 48 20.17 -1.54 2.25
C LEU A 48 20.74 -2.06 3.57
N ALA A 49 20.33 -3.26 4.01
CA ALA A 49 20.83 -3.91 5.22
C ALA A 49 22.35 -4.20 5.19
N ARG A 50 22.97 -4.21 4.01
CA ARG A 50 24.44 -4.30 3.88
C ARG A 50 25.16 -3.04 4.36
N PHE A 51 24.46 -1.90 4.40
CA PHE A 51 25.01 -0.61 4.80
C PHE A 51 24.50 -0.16 6.18
N ILE A 52 23.37 -0.71 6.64
CA ILE A 52 22.75 -0.36 7.92
C ILE A 52 22.75 -1.59 8.81
N GLN A 53 23.67 -1.61 9.77
CA GLN A 53 23.79 -2.71 10.73
C GLN A 53 22.51 -2.85 11.56
N GLY A 54 22.01 -4.07 11.68
CA GLY A 54 20.80 -4.38 12.45
C GLY A 54 19.49 -4.00 11.76
N LEU A 55 19.49 -3.58 10.48
CA LEU A 55 18.25 -3.37 9.73
C LEU A 55 17.56 -4.71 9.46
N PRO A 56 16.39 -4.98 10.04
CA PRO A 56 15.72 -6.26 9.84
C PRO A 56 15.02 -6.25 8.47
N VAL A 57 15.04 -7.40 7.79
CA VAL A 57 14.53 -7.56 6.43
C VAL A 57 13.29 -8.43 6.46
N PRO A 58 12.06 -7.88 6.39
CA PRO A 58 10.87 -8.68 6.29
C PRO A 58 10.83 -9.42 4.95
N ASP A 59 10.37 -10.66 4.96
CA ASP A 59 10.20 -11.43 3.72
C ASP A 59 9.05 -10.87 2.86
N TYR A 60 9.03 -11.22 1.58
CA TYR A 60 8.00 -10.75 0.64
C TYR A 60 6.57 -10.94 1.14
N THR A 61 6.28 -12.05 1.83
CA THR A 61 4.93 -12.41 2.30
C THR A 61 4.52 -11.47 3.41
N THR A 62 5.44 -11.20 4.34
CA THR A 62 5.23 -10.24 5.43
C THR A 62 4.97 -8.85 4.87
N ILE A 63 5.81 -8.37 3.94
CA ILE A 63 5.61 -7.05 3.30
C ILE A 63 4.25 -7.00 2.59
N ALA A 64 3.94 -7.98 1.75
CA ALA A 64 2.72 -7.99 0.95
C ALA A 64 1.45 -8.05 1.82
N ARG A 65 1.38 -8.99 2.77
CA ARG A 65 0.21 -9.18 3.63
C ARG A 65 -0.01 -7.96 4.51
N ARG A 66 1.04 -7.42 5.13
CA ARG A 66 0.89 -6.28 6.03
C ARG A 66 0.62 -4.98 5.29
N THR A 67 1.23 -4.76 4.12
CA THR A 67 0.93 -3.60 3.27
C THR A 67 -0.55 -3.57 2.85
N ASN A 68 -1.09 -4.72 2.42
CA ASN A 68 -2.50 -4.81 2.00
C ASN A 68 -3.49 -4.69 3.18
N ARG A 69 -3.03 -4.80 4.43
CA ARG A 69 -3.82 -4.60 5.66
C ARG A 69 -3.55 -3.26 6.32
N LEU A 70 -2.71 -2.40 5.73
CA LEU A 70 -2.51 -1.06 6.26
C LEU A 70 -3.81 -0.29 6.10
N GLU A 71 -4.34 0.18 7.23
CA GLU A 71 -5.40 1.17 7.23
C GLU A 71 -4.80 2.52 6.83
N ILE A 72 -5.32 3.05 5.72
CA ILE A 72 -5.00 4.39 5.23
C ILE A 72 -6.19 5.24 5.63
N ASP A 73 -5.98 6.09 6.63
CA ASP A 73 -6.94 7.12 6.98
C ASP A 73 -6.91 8.19 5.88
N LEU A 74 -7.96 8.21 5.06
CA LEU A 74 -8.10 9.21 4.01
C LEU A 74 -8.54 10.55 4.60
N ASP A 75 -9.29 10.56 5.71
CA ASP A 75 -9.83 11.77 6.32
C ASP A 75 -8.74 12.67 6.90
N GLU A 76 -7.62 12.09 7.35
CA GLU A 76 -6.41 12.81 7.73
C GLU A 76 -5.71 13.49 6.54
N THR A 77 -5.89 12.96 5.32
CA THR A 77 -5.22 13.44 4.11
C THR A 77 -6.06 14.36 3.22
N LEU A 78 -7.38 14.38 3.42
CA LEU A 78 -8.30 15.24 2.68
C LEU A 78 -8.28 16.67 3.24
N ILE A 79 -8.13 17.68 2.37
CA ILE A 79 -8.25 19.07 2.81
C ILE A 79 -9.69 19.36 3.22
N LYS A 80 -9.88 19.76 4.48
CA LYS A 80 -11.14 20.36 4.92
C LYS A 80 -11.04 21.87 4.70
N SER A 81 -11.66 22.37 3.63
CA SER A 81 -11.75 23.80 3.31
C SER A 81 -13.21 24.21 3.17
N SER A 82 -13.58 25.34 3.77
CA SER A 82 -14.89 25.99 3.58
C SER A 82 -14.93 26.94 2.38
N GLU A 83 -13.78 27.18 1.75
CA GLU A 83 -13.67 28.04 0.56
C GLU A 83 -14.15 27.30 -0.70
N PRO A 84 -14.71 28.01 -1.69
CA PRO A 84 -15.04 27.43 -2.99
C PRO A 84 -13.81 26.77 -3.62
N VAL A 85 -13.95 25.49 -3.98
CA VAL A 85 -12.88 24.72 -4.63
C VAL A 85 -13.28 24.41 -6.07
N THR A 86 -12.33 24.49 -6.99
CA THR A 86 -12.50 23.98 -8.36
C THR A 86 -11.81 22.63 -8.45
N ILE A 87 -12.59 21.58 -8.74
CA ILE A 87 -12.07 20.22 -8.85
C ILE A 87 -11.95 19.79 -10.31
N ALA A 88 -10.89 19.05 -10.63
CA ALA A 88 -10.83 18.20 -11.80
C ALA A 88 -11.18 16.78 -11.38
N VAL A 89 -12.05 16.13 -12.15
CA VAL A 89 -12.47 14.75 -11.90
C VAL A 89 -12.06 13.91 -13.10
N ASP A 90 -11.35 12.82 -12.84
CA ASP A 90 -11.05 11.80 -13.84
C ASP A 90 -11.33 10.40 -13.27
N SER A 91 -11.46 9.42 -14.14
CA SER A 91 -11.69 8.04 -13.75
C SER A 91 -10.64 7.10 -14.34
N THR A 92 -10.11 6.21 -13.52
CA THR A 92 -9.19 5.15 -13.94
C THR A 92 -9.81 3.77 -13.75
N GLY A 93 -9.52 2.87 -14.68
CA GLY A 93 -9.95 1.47 -14.62
C GLY A 93 -8.82 0.58 -14.14
N ILE A 94 -9.00 -0.05 -12.98
CA ILE A 94 -8.06 -1.04 -12.44
C ILE A 94 -8.62 -2.43 -12.74
N LYS A 95 -7.83 -3.28 -13.38
CA LYS A 95 -8.19 -4.68 -13.61
C LYS A 95 -8.06 -5.44 -12.29
N ALA A 96 -9.14 -6.05 -11.80
CA ALA A 96 -9.17 -6.68 -10.48
C ALA A 96 -8.28 -7.94 -10.40
N GLN A 97 -8.07 -8.62 -11.53
CA GLN A 97 -7.23 -9.82 -11.62
C GLN A 97 -6.35 -9.77 -12.85
N ASP A 98 -5.06 -10.05 -12.69
CA ASP A 98 -4.13 -10.16 -13.81
C ASP A 98 -3.61 -11.58 -14.00
N GLY A 99 -4.52 -12.50 -14.38
CA GLY A 99 -4.20 -13.91 -14.65
C GLY A 99 -3.95 -14.23 -16.12
N GLY A 100 -3.47 -13.27 -16.93
CA GLY A 100 -3.21 -13.47 -18.36
C GLY A 100 -4.45 -13.84 -19.21
N GLY A 101 -5.65 -13.73 -18.63
CA GLY A 101 -6.90 -14.14 -19.28
C GLY A 101 -7.16 -15.65 -19.31
N TRP A 102 -6.35 -16.48 -18.64
CA TRP A 102 -6.52 -17.93 -18.61
C TRP A 102 -7.93 -18.35 -18.15
N MET A 103 -8.39 -17.75 -17.05
CA MET A 103 -9.72 -18.02 -16.49
C MET A 103 -10.84 -17.65 -17.47
N THR A 104 -10.71 -16.51 -18.18
CA THR A 104 -11.66 -16.11 -19.22
C THR A 104 -11.62 -17.04 -20.43
N ARG A 105 -10.44 -17.56 -20.81
CA ARG A 105 -10.29 -18.45 -21.96
C ARG A 105 -10.89 -19.83 -21.72
N ILE A 106 -10.60 -20.44 -20.57
CA ILE A 106 -11.04 -21.80 -20.26
C ILE A 106 -12.47 -21.81 -19.72
N TRP A 107 -12.77 -20.92 -18.78
CA TRP A 107 -14.02 -20.95 -18.01
C TRP A 107 -15.03 -19.89 -18.42
N ARG A 108 -14.73 -19.08 -19.46
CA ARG A 108 -15.58 -17.98 -19.96
C ARG A 108 -16.02 -16.97 -18.88
N VAL A 109 -15.26 -16.88 -17.79
CA VAL A 109 -15.52 -15.93 -16.70
C VAL A 109 -15.20 -14.51 -17.17
N ARG A 110 -16.13 -13.57 -16.95
CA ARG A 110 -15.94 -12.15 -17.28
C ARG A 110 -14.82 -11.55 -16.43
N LYS A 111 -13.99 -10.69 -17.05
CA LYS A 111 -12.95 -9.95 -16.33
C LYS A 111 -13.61 -8.89 -15.43
N GLY A 112 -13.25 -8.89 -14.16
CA GLY A 112 -13.63 -7.84 -13.22
C GLY A 112 -12.74 -6.60 -13.37
N TYR A 113 -13.37 -5.43 -13.31
CA TYR A 113 -12.70 -4.13 -13.28
C TYR A 113 -13.25 -3.32 -12.10
N LEU A 114 -12.35 -2.61 -11.43
CA LEU A 114 -12.68 -1.57 -10.47
C LEU A 114 -12.53 -0.22 -11.17
N LYS A 115 -13.60 0.56 -11.23
CA LYS A 115 -13.53 1.94 -11.73
C LYS A 115 -13.35 2.88 -10.54
N LEU A 116 -12.19 3.52 -10.50
CA LEU A 116 -11.84 4.49 -9.47
C LEU A 116 -12.06 5.89 -10.03
N HIS A 117 -12.91 6.67 -9.37
CA HIS A 117 -13.09 8.09 -9.65
C HIS A 117 -12.23 8.88 -8.66
N VAL A 118 -11.40 9.78 -9.17
CA VAL A 118 -10.52 10.63 -8.34
C VAL A 118 -10.85 12.08 -8.66
N ALA A 119 -11.14 12.85 -7.61
CA ALA A 119 -11.26 14.30 -7.68
C ALA A 119 -10.00 14.92 -7.08
N VAL A 120 -9.47 15.94 -7.75
CA VAL A 120 -8.33 16.72 -7.25
C VAL A 120 -8.64 18.20 -7.33
N ASP A 121 -8.26 18.95 -6.31
CA ASP A 121 -8.25 20.41 -6.37
C ASP A 121 -7.22 20.85 -7.42
N VAL A 122 -7.69 21.62 -8.41
CA VAL A 122 -6.88 22.04 -9.55
C VAL A 122 -5.71 22.93 -9.13
N ARG A 123 -5.84 23.66 -8.03
CA ARG A 123 -4.83 24.61 -7.53
C ARG A 123 -3.82 23.92 -6.61
N THR A 124 -4.30 23.17 -5.62
CA THR A 124 -3.42 22.54 -4.61
C THR A 124 -2.88 21.18 -5.03
N LYS A 125 -3.50 20.55 -6.04
CA LYS A 125 -3.21 19.17 -6.51
C LYS A 125 -3.46 18.10 -5.45
N GLN A 126 -4.18 18.43 -4.39
CA GLN A 126 -4.56 17.48 -3.35
C GLN A 126 -5.86 16.77 -3.72
N VAL A 127 -6.01 15.54 -3.24
CA VAL A 127 -7.24 14.75 -3.39
C VAL A 127 -8.32 15.36 -2.51
N VAL A 128 -9.56 15.36 -3.01
CA VAL A 128 -10.76 15.94 -2.37
C VAL A 128 -11.90 14.94 -2.39
#